data_AF-E3MTE9-F1
#
_entry.id   AF-E3MTE9-F1
#
_cell.length_a   1.000
_cell.length_b   1.000
_cell.length_c   1.000
_cell.angle_alpha   90.00
_cell.angle_beta   90.00
_cell.angle_gamma   90.00
#
_symmetry.space_group_name_H-M   'P 1'
#
loop_
_entity.id
_entity.type
_entity.pdbx_description
1 polymer ?
#
loop_
_entity_poly.entity_id
_entity_poly.type
_entity_poly.pdbx_seq_one_letter_code
_entity_poly.pdbx_strand_id
1 'polypeptide(L)'
;MSYLHTPDFLSNTLLIISIVALPLHVFGAYCILVKTPKMMNSVKWIMLNLHFWSVVLDWGITFFTKPFILFPAMAGVPLGVLSGMGVSTGMQIYMVVTLFCIVCAAIVSCFENRYYLSFGRNSLWHHFRFPCMLFNYFLAFLIFLPAYINAPDQVSGLQKLFELLPNLSEDIRMLPIYVIATEYSMVVGPVMLMGVVIMIEALIFVGLMYKGAMKAIRLMTISLNTLIMQRKFLRALYIQIFMIFLNMGIPLFYLGVAVPFNYYNQAANNICFIIYSLHGLSSTIVMVWIHKPYRMVIENLFDRGRSRRMSNAGQRKSIGEMKTTLNVSNVNIRLQYNVNIVNVVI
;
A
#
# COMPACT_ATOMS: atom_id res chain seq x y z
N MET A 1 -15.49 -27.68 -5.16
CA MET A 1 -14.39 -26.75 -4.84
C MET A 1 -14.89 -25.72 -3.81
N SER A 2 -14.11 -25.36 -2.78
CA SER A 2 -14.52 -24.35 -1.79
C SER A 2 -14.37 -22.93 -2.35
N TYR A 3 -15.19 -21.97 -1.87
CA TYR A 3 -15.19 -20.58 -2.34
C TYR A 3 -13.79 -19.94 -2.31
N LEU A 4 -12.97 -20.22 -1.29
CA LEU A 4 -11.61 -19.67 -1.16
C LEU A 4 -10.67 -20.04 -2.31
N HIS A 5 -10.97 -21.09 -3.06
CA HIS A 5 -10.17 -21.51 -4.22
C HIS A 5 -10.59 -20.78 -5.49
N THR A 6 -11.77 -20.14 -5.52
CA THR A 6 -12.40 -19.65 -6.75
C THR A 6 -11.77 -18.35 -7.27
N PRO A 7 -11.80 -18.12 -8.60
CA PRO A 7 -11.49 -16.83 -9.20
C PRO A 7 -12.37 -15.70 -8.64
N ASP A 8 -13.66 -15.98 -8.38
CA ASP A 8 -14.60 -15.00 -7.86
C ASP A 8 -14.22 -14.50 -6.46
N PHE A 9 -13.81 -15.41 -5.57
CA PHE A 9 -13.33 -15.02 -4.25
C PHE A 9 -12.15 -14.05 -4.33
N LEU A 10 -11.15 -14.36 -5.16
CA LEU A 10 -10.00 -13.49 -5.34
C LEU A 10 -10.43 -12.15 -5.96
N SER A 11 -11.17 -12.19 -7.07
CA SER A 11 -11.57 -11.00 -7.83
C SER A 11 -12.43 -10.03 -7.01
N ASN A 12 -13.39 -10.55 -6.22
CA ASN A 12 -14.24 -9.76 -5.34
C ASN A 12 -13.43 -9.17 -4.18
N THR A 13 -12.55 -9.95 -3.57
CA THR A 13 -11.69 -9.46 -2.47
C THR A 13 -10.77 -8.35 -2.94
N LEU A 14 -10.11 -8.52 -4.08
CA LEU A 14 -9.24 -7.49 -4.67
C LEU A 14 -10.02 -6.22 -5.03
N LEU A 15 -11.25 -6.35 -5.54
CA LEU A 15 -12.10 -5.18 -5.81
C LEU A 15 -12.44 -4.41 -4.54
N ILE A 16 -12.82 -5.12 -3.47
CA ILE A 16 -13.10 -4.50 -2.16
C ILE A 16 -11.86 -3.77 -1.64
N ILE A 17 -10.69 -4.39 -1.73
CA ILE A 17 -9.41 -3.75 -1.35
C ILE A 17 -9.20 -2.47 -2.15
N SER A 18 -9.41 -2.49 -3.47
CA SER A 18 -9.25 -1.30 -4.32
C SER A 18 -10.17 -0.14 -3.91
N ILE A 19 -11.45 -0.44 -3.64
CA ILE A 19 -12.45 0.54 -3.22
C ILE A 19 -12.08 1.16 -1.86
N VAL A 20 -11.63 0.35 -0.90
CA VAL A 20 -11.21 0.81 0.43
C VAL A 20 -9.89 1.60 0.37
N ALA A 21 -8.96 1.17 -0.48
CA ALA A 21 -7.64 1.77 -0.59
C ALA A 21 -7.67 3.15 -1.27
N LEU A 22 -8.56 3.35 -2.24
CA LEU A 22 -8.69 4.61 -2.98
C LEU A 22 -8.78 5.87 -2.09
N PRO A 23 -9.75 6.01 -1.15
CA PRO A 23 -9.84 7.19 -0.31
C PRO A 23 -8.59 7.38 0.57
N LEU A 24 -7.97 6.28 1.02
CA LEU A 24 -6.75 6.32 1.83
C LEU A 24 -5.55 6.80 1.00
N HIS A 25 -5.39 6.35 -0.24
CA HIS A 25 -4.34 6.80 -1.14
C HIS A 25 -4.49 8.28 -1.51
N VAL A 26 -5.71 8.73 -1.78
CA VAL A 26 -6.01 10.16 -2.02
C VAL A 26 -5.68 10.98 -0.78
N PHE A 27 -6.05 10.50 0.41
CA PHE A 27 -5.71 11.17 1.67
C PHE A 27 -4.20 11.18 1.94
N GLY A 28 -3.49 10.10 1.63
CA GLY A 28 -2.03 10.02 1.71
C GLY A 28 -1.36 11.03 0.80
N ALA A 29 -1.79 11.13 -0.46
CA ALA A 29 -1.30 12.12 -1.41
C ALA A 29 -1.57 13.54 -0.93
N TYR A 30 -2.78 13.82 -0.42
CA TYR A 30 -3.12 15.10 0.21
C TYR A 30 -2.18 15.43 1.38
N CYS A 31 -1.93 14.48 2.27
CA CYS A 31 -1.02 14.67 3.40
C CYS A 31 0.40 15.04 2.92
N ILE A 32 0.94 14.32 1.94
CA ILE A 32 2.26 14.63 1.36
C ILE A 32 2.26 16.02 0.72
N LEU A 33 1.26 16.33 -0.11
CA LEU A 33 1.24 17.59 -0.87
C LEU A 33 0.99 18.82 -0.01
N VAL A 34 0.11 18.72 0.98
CA VAL A 34 -0.42 19.89 1.70
C VAL A 34 0.08 19.96 3.14
N LYS A 35 0.38 18.82 3.77
CA LYS A 35 0.68 18.74 5.21
C LYS A 35 2.14 18.45 5.52
N THR A 36 2.98 18.22 4.50
CA THR A 36 4.43 18.16 4.69
C THR A 36 4.95 19.53 5.17
N PRO A 37 5.60 19.61 6.34
CA PRO A 37 6.09 20.88 6.88
C PRO A 37 7.26 21.44 6.05
N LYS A 38 7.48 22.75 6.11
CA LYS A 38 8.58 23.44 5.38
C LYS A 38 9.96 22.79 5.62
N MET A 39 10.22 22.32 6.84
CA MET A 39 11.46 21.64 7.21
C MET A 39 11.70 20.31 6.48
N MET A 40 10.65 19.71 5.91
CA MET A 40 10.70 18.46 5.15
C MET A 40 10.41 18.67 3.65
N ASN A 41 10.39 19.91 3.16
CA ASN A 41 10.03 20.18 1.77
C ASN A 41 10.99 19.51 0.76
N SER A 42 12.26 19.34 1.14
CA SER A 42 13.27 18.66 0.32
C SER A 42 13.05 17.14 0.15
N VAL A 43 12.24 16.50 1.02
CA VAL A 43 11.87 15.08 0.92
C VAL A 43 10.44 14.88 0.40
N LYS A 44 9.65 15.94 0.28
CA LYS A 44 8.25 15.91 -0.15
C LYS A 44 8.09 15.18 -1.50
N TRP A 45 8.88 15.57 -2.49
CA TRP A 45 8.76 15.04 -3.84
C TRP A 45 9.19 13.58 -3.95
N ILE A 46 10.21 13.17 -3.20
CA ILE A 46 10.64 11.78 -3.22
C ILE A 46 9.61 10.87 -2.53
N MET A 47 9.00 11.35 -1.44
CA MET A 47 7.88 10.65 -0.79
C MET A 47 6.66 10.55 -1.72
N LEU A 48 6.37 11.61 -2.47
CA LEU A 48 5.28 11.60 -3.46
C LEU A 48 5.56 10.61 -4.60
N ASN A 49 6.80 10.54 -5.08
CA ASN A 49 7.20 9.58 -6.12
C ASN A 49 7.00 8.13 -5.65
N LEU A 50 7.47 7.79 -4.44
CA LEU A 50 7.23 6.47 -3.86
C LEU A 50 5.73 6.19 -3.70
N HIS A 51 4.97 7.13 -3.14
CA HIS A 51 3.52 6.99 -2.97
C HIS A 51 2.81 6.77 -4.32
N PHE A 52 3.16 7.55 -5.34
CA PHE A 52 2.58 7.44 -6.68
C PHE A 52 2.79 6.04 -7.26
N TRP A 53 4.03 5.55 -7.30
CA TRP A 53 4.31 4.23 -7.86
C TRP A 53 3.67 3.10 -7.04
N SER A 54 3.61 3.21 -5.72
CA SER A 54 2.89 2.25 -4.87
C SER A 54 1.39 2.22 -5.19
N VAL A 55 0.75 3.38 -5.37
CA VAL A 55 -0.68 3.46 -5.73
C VAL A 55 -0.94 2.86 -7.12
N VAL A 56 -0.06 3.16 -8.09
CA VAL A 56 -0.16 2.61 -9.45
C VAL A 56 -0.03 1.09 -9.43
N LEU A 57 0.90 0.54 -8.64
CA LEU A 57 1.05 -0.91 -8.47
C LEU A 57 -0.18 -1.53 -7.79
N ASP A 58 -0.68 -0.93 -6.70
CA ASP A 58 -1.88 -1.40 -6.00
C ASP A 58 -3.07 -1.48 -6.96
N TRP A 59 -3.31 -0.46 -7.77
CA TRP A 59 -4.36 -0.46 -8.78
C TRP A 59 -4.09 -1.45 -9.92
N GLY A 60 -2.83 -1.54 -10.35
CA GLY A 60 -2.36 -2.54 -11.31
C GLY A 60 -2.78 -3.93 -10.91
N ILE A 61 -2.56 -4.29 -9.66
CA ILE A 61 -2.86 -5.61 -9.09
C ILE A 61 -4.34 -5.79 -8.77
N THR A 62 -4.96 -4.85 -8.04
CA THR A 62 -6.29 -5.04 -7.43
C THR A 62 -7.46 -4.74 -8.37
N PHE A 63 -7.23 -3.96 -9.42
CA PHE A 63 -8.28 -3.50 -10.33
C PHE A 63 -8.00 -3.86 -11.78
N PHE A 64 -6.82 -3.51 -12.29
CA PHE A 64 -6.52 -3.65 -13.72
C PHE A 64 -6.23 -5.09 -14.16
N THR A 65 -5.44 -5.84 -13.38
CA THR A 65 -5.03 -7.20 -13.78
C THR A 65 -5.69 -8.30 -12.97
N LYS A 66 -5.87 -8.12 -11.65
CA LYS A 66 -6.42 -9.13 -10.72
C LYS A 66 -5.89 -10.54 -11.00
N PRO A 67 -4.58 -10.78 -10.85
CA PRO A 67 -3.96 -12.01 -11.32
C PRO A 67 -4.33 -13.19 -10.41
N PHE A 68 -4.91 -14.21 -11.01
CA PHE A 68 -5.20 -15.50 -10.40
C PHE A 68 -4.06 -16.45 -10.74
N ILE A 69 -3.17 -16.70 -9.77
CA ILE A 69 -1.90 -17.40 -9.98
C ILE A 69 -2.00 -18.86 -9.50
N LEU A 70 -1.30 -19.76 -10.20
CA LEU A 70 -1.34 -21.20 -10.00
C LEU A 70 -0.01 -21.77 -9.47
N PHE A 71 0.68 -21.07 -8.56
CA PHE A 71 1.93 -21.56 -7.99
C PHE A 71 1.76 -22.96 -7.38
N PRO A 72 2.73 -23.87 -7.57
CA PRO A 72 4.10 -23.62 -8.00
C PRO A 72 4.30 -23.47 -9.53
N ALA A 73 3.27 -23.71 -10.33
CA ALA A 73 3.36 -23.46 -11.77
C ALA A 73 3.46 -21.95 -12.04
N MET A 74 4.36 -21.55 -12.94
CA MET A 74 4.48 -20.16 -13.38
C MET A 74 3.41 -19.88 -14.44
N ALA A 75 2.16 -19.95 -13.99
CA ALA A 75 0.99 -19.84 -14.83
C ALA A 75 -0.14 -19.13 -14.07
N GLY A 76 -1.07 -18.56 -14.81
CA GLY A 76 -2.24 -17.90 -14.23
C GLY A 76 -3.10 -17.21 -15.27
N VAL A 77 -4.14 -16.54 -14.79
CA VAL A 77 -5.07 -15.77 -15.61
C VAL A 77 -5.38 -14.43 -14.95
N PRO A 78 -5.34 -13.31 -15.68
CA PRO A 78 -5.76 -12.02 -15.18
C PRO A 78 -7.29 -11.88 -15.23
N LEU A 79 -7.90 -11.50 -14.12
CA LEU A 79 -9.36 -11.34 -13.96
C LEU A 79 -9.81 -9.86 -13.99
N GLY A 80 -8.90 -8.94 -14.32
CA GLY A 80 -9.13 -7.50 -14.22
C GLY A 80 -9.65 -6.84 -15.49
N VAL A 81 -9.79 -5.51 -15.43
CA VAL A 81 -10.33 -4.69 -16.53
C VAL A 81 -9.53 -4.84 -17.81
N LEU A 82 -8.20 -4.97 -17.73
CA LEU A 82 -7.34 -5.06 -18.92
C LEU A 82 -7.61 -6.34 -19.73
N SER A 83 -7.98 -7.44 -19.08
CA SER A 83 -8.42 -8.66 -19.76
C SER A 83 -9.70 -8.43 -20.54
N GLY A 84 -10.67 -7.72 -19.96
CA GLY A 84 -11.91 -7.34 -20.63
C GLY A 84 -11.71 -6.40 -21.82
N MET A 85 -10.60 -5.66 -21.84
CA MET A 85 -10.18 -4.80 -22.96
C MET A 85 -9.34 -5.54 -24.02
N GLY A 86 -9.08 -6.84 -23.85
CA GLY A 86 -8.31 -7.66 -24.79
C GLY A 86 -6.78 -7.51 -24.69
N VAL A 87 -6.25 -6.94 -23.59
CA VAL A 87 -4.80 -6.88 -23.37
C VAL A 87 -4.26 -8.27 -23.06
N SER A 88 -3.23 -8.72 -23.78
CA SER A 88 -2.68 -10.07 -23.62
C SER A 88 -2.16 -10.34 -22.21
N THR A 89 -2.34 -11.57 -21.72
CA THR A 89 -1.93 -11.98 -20.38
C THR A 89 -0.44 -11.75 -20.13
N GLY A 90 0.42 -12.10 -21.10
CA GLY A 90 1.86 -11.87 -20.99
C GLY A 90 2.21 -10.40 -20.76
N MET A 91 1.55 -9.47 -21.48
CA MET A 91 1.77 -8.03 -21.32
C MET A 91 1.30 -7.55 -19.94
N GLN A 92 0.16 -8.05 -19.45
CA GLN A 92 -0.33 -7.73 -18.10
C GLN A 92 0.64 -8.19 -17.00
N ILE A 93 1.20 -9.40 -17.11
CA ILE A 93 2.21 -9.91 -16.19
C ILE A 93 3.46 -9.03 -16.23
N TYR A 94 3.96 -8.71 -17.44
CA TYR A 94 5.12 -7.83 -17.63
C TYR A 94 4.91 -6.47 -16.95
N MET A 95 3.77 -5.82 -17.20
CA MET A 95 3.45 -4.52 -16.60
C MET A 95 3.44 -4.56 -15.08
N VAL A 96 2.81 -5.56 -14.45
CA VAL A 96 2.72 -5.65 -12.98
C VAL A 96 4.09 -5.92 -12.36
N VAL A 97 4.88 -6.82 -12.93
CA VAL A 97 6.23 -7.12 -12.41
C VAL A 97 7.15 -5.91 -12.57
N THR A 98 7.08 -5.20 -13.70
CA THR A 98 7.84 -3.95 -13.89
C THR A 98 7.42 -2.88 -12.90
N LEU A 99 6.11 -2.67 -12.66
CA LEU A 99 5.62 -1.73 -11.64
C LEU A 99 6.14 -2.09 -10.25
N PHE A 100 6.17 -3.38 -9.90
CA PHE A 100 6.79 -3.86 -8.67
C PHE A 100 8.26 -3.44 -8.58
N CYS A 101 9.06 -3.71 -9.62
CA CYS A 101 10.47 -3.32 -9.64
C CYS A 101 10.67 -1.78 -9.57
N ILE A 102 9.76 -0.99 -10.16
CA ILE A 102 9.79 0.48 -10.09
C ILE A 102 9.53 0.98 -8.66
N VAL A 103 8.55 0.42 -7.95
CA VAL A 103 8.31 0.74 -6.53
C VAL A 103 9.56 0.45 -5.71
N CYS A 104 10.17 -0.68 -5.99
CA CYS A 104 11.41 -1.16 -5.40
C CYS A 104 12.57 -0.15 -5.63
N ALA A 105 12.75 0.36 -6.85
CA ALA A 105 13.72 1.43 -7.15
C ALA A 105 13.38 2.75 -6.42
N ALA A 106 12.09 3.11 -6.33
CA ALA A 106 11.64 4.32 -5.62
C ALA A 106 11.94 4.28 -4.11
N ILE A 107 11.94 3.10 -3.49
CA ILE A 107 12.38 2.91 -2.10
C ILE A 107 13.86 3.25 -1.94
N VAL A 108 14.72 2.74 -2.83
CA VAL A 108 16.16 3.08 -2.81
C VAL A 108 16.33 4.60 -2.98
N SER A 109 15.62 5.20 -3.93
CA SER A 109 15.70 6.65 -4.15
C SER A 109 15.31 7.46 -2.89
N CYS A 110 14.42 6.94 -2.03
CA CYS A 110 14.12 7.58 -0.74
C CYS A 110 15.31 7.54 0.22
N PHE A 111 15.98 6.39 0.37
CA PHE A 111 17.16 6.27 1.23
C PHE A 111 18.34 7.08 0.72
N GLU A 112 18.58 6.98 -0.58
CA GLU A 112 19.61 7.74 -1.27
C GLU A 112 19.37 9.24 -1.07
N ASN A 113 18.15 9.73 -1.32
CA ASN A 113 17.83 11.15 -1.13
C ASN A 113 18.05 11.60 0.29
N ARG A 114 17.77 10.73 1.25
CA ARG A 114 18.01 11.05 2.65
C ARG A 114 19.49 11.13 2.97
N TYR A 115 20.28 10.18 2.49
CA TYR A 115 21.73 10.22 2.62
C TYR A 115 22.30 11.50 1.99
N TYR A 116 21.92 11.80 0.75
CA TYR A 116 22.40 12.96 0.03
C TYR A 116 22.13 14.26 0.78
N LEU A 117 20.88 14.49 1.21
CA LEU A 117 20.48 15.72 1.90
C LEU A 117 21.18 15.91 3.26
N SER A 118 21.49 14.81 3.97
CA SER A 118 22.05 14.90 5.31
C SER A 118 23.58 14.90 5.33
N PHE A 119 24.23 14.12 4.46
CA PHE A 119 25.68 13.90 4.51
C PHE A 119 26.38 13.83 3.14
N GLY A 120 25.64 13.63 2.06
CA GLY A 120 26.22 13.36 0.73
C GLY A 120 26.40 14.58 -0.18
N ARG A 121 25.91 15.78 0.18
CA ARG A 121 25.99 16.98 -0.70
C ARG A 121 27.41 17.35 -1.14
N ASN A 122 28.38 17.20 -0.24
CA ASN A 122 29.77 17.60 -0.48
C ASN A 122 30.69 16.39 -0.78
N SER A 123 30.11 15.23 -1.13
CA SER A 123 30.89 14.05 -1.49
C SER A 123 30.86 13.81 -3.00
N LEU A 124 31.73 12.92 -3.49
CA LEU A 124 31.74 12.49 -4.90
C LEU A 124 30.38 11.93 -5.35
N TRP A 125 29.55 11.46 -4.41
CA TRP A 125 28.21 10.95 -4.68
C TRP A 125 27.31 11.94 -5.44
N HIS A 126 27.54 13.24 -5.28
CA HIS A 126 26.82 14.28 -6.02
C HIS A 126 26.78 14.03 -7.53
N HIS A 127 27.88 13.55 -8.12
CA HIS A 127 28.00 13.31 -9.56
C HIS A 127 27.39 11.96 -10.00
N PHE A 128 27.46 10.94 -9.14
CA PHE A 128 27.01 9.58 -9.47
C PHE A 128 25.54 9.30 -9.14
N ARG A 129 24.94 10.15 -8.31
CA ARG A 129 23.56 10.00 -7.85
C ARG A 129 22.56 9.80 -8.99
N PHE A 130 22.55 10.71 -9.96
CA PHE A 130 21.57 10.67 -11.05
C PHE A 130 21.76 9.45 -11.96
N PRO A 131 22.97 9.14 -12.46
CA PRO A 131 23.22 7.90 -13.21
C PRO A 131 22.82 6.63 -12.46
N CYS A 132 23.14 6.54 -11.16
CA CYS A 132 22.79 5.36 -10.36
C CYS A 132 21.28 5.20 -10.19
N MET A 133 20.55 6.28 -9.88
CA MET A 133 19.09 6.19 -9.79
C MET A 133 18.46 5.87 -11.14
N LEU A 134 18.92 6.49 -12.23
CA LEU A 134 18.43 6.21 -13.59
C LEU A 134 18.66 4.74 -13.96
N PHE A 135 19.83 4.18 -13.62
CA PHE A 135 20.13 2.77 -13.83
C PHE A 135 19.14 1.85 -13.12
N ASN A 136 18.76 2.15 -11.87
CA ASN A 136 17.79 1.34 -11.14
C ASN A 136 16.40 1.32 -11.78
N TYR A 137 15.91 2.48 -12.25
CA TYR A 137 14.64 2.52 -12.98
C TYR A 137 14.75 1.80 -14.32
N PHE A 138 15.86 1.95 -15.04
CA PHE A 138 16.07 1.25 -16.30
C PHE A 138 16.13 -0.28 -16.11
N LEU A 139 16.85 -0.74 -15.09
CA LEU A 139 16.94 -2.15 -14.72
C LEU A 139 15.55 -2.74 -14.38
N ALA A 140 14.67 -1.96 -13.75
CA ALA A 140 13.30 -2.40 -13.44
C ALA A 140 12.48 -2.78 -14.69
N PHE A 141 12.73 -2.14 -15.85
CA PHE A 141 12.09 -2.52 -17.11
C PHE A 141 12.75 -3.74 -17.77
N LEU A 142 14.06 -3.90 -17.59
CA LEU A 142 14.83 -4.93 -18.27
C LEU A 142 14.82 -6.28 -17.56
N ILE A 143 14.76 -6.31 -16.23
CA ILE A 143 15.07 -7.54 -15.48
C ILE A 143 14.07 -8.67 -15.76
N PHE A 144 12.81 -8.34 -16.00
CA PHE A 144 11.76 -9.31 -16.30
C PHE A 144 11.52 -9.52 -17.82
N LEU A 145 12.14 -8.69 -18.67
CA LEU A 145 11.95 -8.72 -20.11
C LEU A 145 12.34 -10.09 -20.73
N PRO A 146 13.43 -10.76 -20.32
CA PRO A 146 13.76 -12.09 -20.83
C PRO A 146 12.68 -13.14 -20.57
N ALA A 147 12.03 -13.12 -19.41
CA ALA A 147 10.95 -14.06 -19.10
C ALA A 147 9.70 -13.81 -19.98
N TYR A 148 9.42 -12.54 -20.27
CA TYR A 148 8.31 -12.15 -21.14
C TYR A 148 8.54 -12.57 -22.60
N ILE A 149 9.72 -12.31 -23.16
CA ILE A 149 10.03 -12.62 -24.57
C ILE A 149 10.19 -14.12 -24.79
N ASN A 150 10.75 -14.84 -23.82
CA ASN A 150 10.99 -16.29 -23.90
C ASN A 150 9.85 -17.12 -23.28
N ALA A 151 8.63 -16.57 -23.21
CA ALA A 151 7.48 -17.35 -22.78
C ALA A 151 7.31 -18.58 -23.70
N PRO A 152 6.99 -19.75 -23.14
CA PRO A 152 6.89 -20.98 -23.93
C PRO A 152 5.71 -20.92 -24.91
N ASP A 153 5.78 -21.77 -25.94
CA ASP A 153 4.59 -22.11 -26.72
C ASP A 153 3.49 -22.61 -25.78
N GLN A 154 2.29 -22.05 -25.89
CA GLN A 154 1.24 -22.26 -24.90
C GLN A 154 0.67 -23.68 -24.93
N VAL A 155 0.71 -24.38 -26.07
CA VAL A 155 0.28 -25.79 -26.14
C VAL A 155 1.21 -26.66 -25.30
N SER A 156 2.52 -26.55 -25.53
CA SER A 156 3.50 -27.29 -24.75
C SER A 156 3.57 -26.87 -23.27
N GLY A 157 3.40 -25.57 -23.00
CA GLY A 157 3.39 -25.02 -21.64
C GLY A 157 2.20 -25.52 -20.82
N LEU A 158 1.00 -25.54 -21.40
CA LEU A 158 -0.22 -26.05 -20.74
C LEU A 158 -0.13 -27.56 -20.48
N GLN A 159 0.48 -28.32 -21.40
CA GLN A 159 0.74 -29.74 -21.17
C GLN A 159 1.60 -29.95 -19.91
N LYS A 160 2.74 -29.26 -19.80
CA LYS A 160 3.61 -29.32 -18.62
C LYS A 160 2.91 -28.84 -17.34
N LEU A 161 2.07 -27.81 -17.44
CA LEU A 161 1.25 -27.35 -16.33
C LEU A 161 0.34 -28.46 -15.80
N PHE A 162 -0.37 -29.17 -16.67
CA PHE A 162 -1.29 -30.23 -16.26
C PHE A 162 -0.57 -31.50 -15.78
N GLU A 163 0.65 -31.76 -16.26
CA GLU A 163 1.53 -32.79 -15.68
C GLU A 163 1.97 -32.42 -14.26
N LEU A 164 2.29 -31.14 -14.02
CA LEU A 164 2.66 -30.64 -12.68
C LEU A 164 1.46 -30.58 -11.73
N LEU A 165 0.28 -30.25 -12.23
CA LEU A 165 -0.96 -30.07 -11.46
C LEU A 165 -2.06 -31.04 -11.95
N PRO A 166 -1.89 -32.37 -11.78
CA PRO A 166 -2.84 -33.36 -12.32
C PRO A 166 -4.24 -33.24 -11.69
N ASN A 167 -4.31 -32.77 -10.43
CA ASN A 167 -5.57 -32.66 -9.67
C ASN A 167 -6.19 -31.25 -9.75
N LEU A 168 -5.81 -30.44 -10.75
CA LEU A 168 -6.43 -29.14 -10.98
C LEU A 168 -7.92 -29.32 -11.30
N SER A 169 -8.80 -28.53 -10.67
CA SER A 169 -10.24 -28.64 -10.90
C SER A 169 -10.63 -28.22 -12.31
N GLU A 170 -11.68 -28.84 -12.85
CA GLU A 170 -12.18 -28.53 -14.20
C GLU A 170 -12.56 -27.05 -14.37
N ASP A 171 -13.16 -26.45 -13.34
CA ASP A 171 -13.50 -25.02 -13.34
C ASP A 171 -12.28 -24.12 -13.61
N ILE A 172 -11.10 -24.50 -13.07
CA ILE A 172 -9.86 -23.76 -13.29
C ILE A 172 -9.24 -24.13 -14.65
N ARG A 173 -9.29 -25.40 -15.05
CA ARG A 173 -8.77 -25.88 -16.34
C ARG A 173 -9.46 -25.21 -17.54
N MET A 174 -10.73 -24.84 -17.40
CA MET A 174 -11.49 -24.12 -18.43
C MET A 174 -11.12 -22.63 -18.56
N LEU A 175 -10.37 -22.07 -17.61
CA LEU A 175 -9.90 -20.70 -17.72
C LEU A 175 -8.86 -20.57 -18.84
N PRO A 176 -8.72 -19.39 -19.47
CA PRO A 176 -7.67 -19.12 -20.44
C PRO A 176 -6.31 -18.94 -19.71
N ILE A 177 -5.79 -20.04 -19.17
CA ILE A 177 -4.54 -20.06 -18.42
C ILE A 177 -3.39 -19.72 -19.38
N TYR A 178 -2.52 -18.84 -18.92
CA TYR A 178 -1.29 -18.49 -19.60
C TYR A 178 -0.09 -18.99 -18.80
N VAL A 179 0.84 -19.67 -19.46
CA VAL A 179 2.09 -20.14 -18.87
C VAL A 179 3.21 -19.17 -19.23
N ILE A 180 3.77 -18.48 -18.24
CA ILE A 180 4.84 -17.50 -18.46
C ILE A 180 6.21 -18.18 -18.56
N ALA A 181 6.42 -19.29 -17.85
CA ALA A 181 7.66 -20.05 -17.91
C ALA A 181 7.43 -21.50 -17.49
N THR A 182 8.17 -22.43 -18.08
CA THR A 182 8.24 -23.83 -17.61
C THR A 182 9.31 -24.02 -16.56
N GLU A 183 10.32 -23.13 -16.55
CA GLU A 183 11.42 -23.14 -15.58
C GLU A 183 11.25 -21.98 -14.61
N TYR A 184 11.15 -22.30 -13.32
CA TYR A 184 10.94 -21.32 -12.26
C TYR A 184 12.04 -20.24 -12.19
N SER A 185 13.28 -20.63 -12.46
CA SER A 185 14.47 -19.77 -12.44
C SER A 185 14.36 -18.59 -13.39
N MET A 186 13.70 -18.76 -14.54
CA MET A 186 13.53 -17.73 -15.56
C MET A 186 12.71 -16.54 -15.08
N VAL A 187 11.78 -16.75 -14.14
CA VAL A 187 10.93 -15.69 -13.59
C VAL A 187 11.43 -15.24 -12.23
N VAL A 188 11.70 -16.17 -11.31
CA VAL A 188 12.04 -15.78 -9.92
C VAL A 188 13.49 -15.35 -9.78
N GLY A 189 14.42 -15.94 -10.53
CA GLY A 189 15.83 -15.55 -10.49
C GLY A 189 16.02 -14.04 -10.70
N PRO A 190 15.49 -13.44 -11.80
CA PRO A 190 15.59 -12.02 -12.04
C PRO A 190 14.89 -11.15 -10.98
N VAL A 191 13.68 -11.53 -10.52
CA VAL A 191 12.96 -10.77 -9.49
C VAL A 191 13.71 -10.79 -8.15
N MET A 192 14.27 -11.94 -7.77
CA MET A 192 15.10 -12.07 -6.56
C MET A 192 16.40 -11.28 -6.68
N LEU A 193 17.04 -11.29 -7.86
CA LEU A 193 18.22 -10.49 -8.14
C LEU A 193 17.92 -8.99 -7.93
N MET A 194 16.80 -8.49 -8.46
CA MET A 194 16.36 -7.11 -8.22
C MET A 194 16.23 -6.82 -6.71
N GLY A 195 15.55 -7.71 -5.99
CA GLY A 195 15.35 -7.59 -4.55
C GLY A 195 16.67 -7.52 -3.78
N VAL A 196 17.64 -8.37 -4.14
CA VAL A 196 18.97 -8.39 -3.52
C VAL A 196 19.75 -7.11 -3.84
N VAL A 197 19.77 -6.66 -5.09
CA VAL A 197 20.43 -5.40 -5.50
C VAL A 197 19.88 -4.23 -4.69
N ILE A 198 18.56 -4.09 -4.64
CA ILE A 198 17.89 -3.02 -3.88
C ILE A 198 18.17 -3.10 -2.38
N MET A 199 18.15 -4.31 -1.82
CA MET A 199 18.46 -4.51 -0.40
C MET A 199 19.89 -4.06 -0.10
N ILE A 200 20.86 -4.45 -0.92
CA ILE A 200 22.26 -4.07 -0.77
C ILE A 200 22.40 -2.55 -0.85
N GLU A 201 21.81 -1.90 -1.86
CA GLU A 201 21.86 -0.45 -2.00
C GLU A 201 21.23 0.28 -0.81
N ALA A 202 20.05 -0.17 -0.36
CA ALA A 202 19.40 0.36 0.83
C ALA A 202 20.30 0.24 2.06
N LEU A 203 20.91 -0.93 2.30
CA LEU A 203 21.84 -1.16 3.41
C LEU A 203 23.09 -0.28 3.32
N ILE A 204 23.63 -0.06 2.11
CA ILE A 204 24.74 0.86 1.88
C ILE A 204 24.35 2.28 2.31
N PHE A 205 23.22 2.82 1.85
CA PHE A 205 22.79 4.16 2.23
C PHE A 205 22.52 4.28 3.72
N VAL A 206 21.92 3.26 4.34
CA VAL A 206 21.72 3.19 5.80
C VAL A 206 23.05 3.24 6.54
N GLY A 207 24.04 2.44 6.13
CA GLY A 207 25.38 2.45 6.70
C GLY A 207 26.09 3.81 6.52
N LEU A 208 25.97 4.42 5.34
CA LEU A 208 26.53 5.75 5.05
C LEU A 208 25.87 6.84 5.90
N MET A 209 24.55 6.79 6.09
CA MET A 209 23.83 7.70 6.98
C MET A 209 24.27 7.53 8.43
N TYR A 210 24.47 6.30 8.89
CA TYR A 210 24.98 6.04 10.24
C TYR A 210 26.38 6.62 10.44
N LYS A 211 27.31 6.34 9.50
CA LYS A 211 28.67 6.90 9.53
C LYS A 211 28.67 8.43 9.49
N GLY A 212 27.83 9.02 8.62
CA GLY A 212 27.67 10.46 8.51
C GLY A 212 27.17 11.10 9.81
N ALA A 213 26.17 10.50 10.45
CA ALA A 213 25.64 10.98 11.72
C ALA A 213 26.69 10.93 12.84
N MET A 214 27.45 9.83 12.93
CA MET A 214 28.53 9.70 13.91
C MET A 214 29.64 10.74 13.70
N LYS A 215 30.04 10.97 12.44
CA LYS A 215 31.02 12.02 12.10
C LYS A 215 30.49 13.41 12.46
N ALA A 216 29.23 13.70 12.16
CA ALA A 216 28.61 14.99 12.43
C ALA A 216 28.52 15.30 13.94
N ILE A 217 28.24 14.29 14.76
CA ILE A 217 28.24 14.38 16.22
C ILE A 217 29.66 14.66 16.73
N ARG A 218 30.65 13.87 16.28
CA ARG A 218 32.05 14.01 16.72
C ARG A 218 32.61 15.40 16.41
N LEU A 219 32.28 15.95 15.24
CA LEU A 219 32.76 17.26 14.80
C LEU A 219 31.86 18.41 15.25
N MET A 220 30.81 18.15 16.05
CA MET A 220 29.84 19.15 16.53
C MET A 220 29.21 20.02 15.43
N THR A 221 29.11 19.48 14.20
CA THR A 221 28.62 20.21 13.02
C THR A 221 27.11 20.30 12.93
N ILE A 222 26.38 19.54 13.75
CA ILE A 222 24.92 19.48 13.76
C ILE A 222 24.43 19.55 15.20
N SER A 223 23.37 20.33 15.45
CA SER A 223 22.73 20.44 16.76
C SER A 223 21.98 19.15 17.15
N LEU A 224 21.82 18.95 18.47
CA LEU A 224 21.08 17.80 19.01
C LEU A 224 19.63 17.74 18.48
N ASN A 225 18.98 18.90 18.35
CA ASN A 225 17.60 19.01 17.85
C ASN A 225 17.48 18.55 16.38
N THR A 226 18.44 18.93 15.54
CA THR A 226 18.47 18.49 14.13
C THR A 226 18.70 16.99 14.02
N LEU A 227 19.58 16.40 14.85
CA LEU A 227 19.80 14.96 14.90
C LEU A 227 18.55 14.19 15.35
N ILE A 228 17.83 14.68 16.36
CA ILE A 228 16.58 14.07 16.84
C ILE A 228 15.53 14.08 15.73
N MET A 229 15.39 15.19 15.00
CA MET A 229 14.47 15.28 13.87
C MET A 229 14.85 14.30 12.75
N GLN A 230 16.15 14.22 12.44
CA GLN A 230 16.67 13.31 11.44
C GLN A 230 16.37 11.85 11.76
N ARG A 231 16.60 11.45 13.01
CA ARG A 231 16.32 10.10 13.53
C ARG A 231 14.83 9.76 13.51
N LYS A 232 13.95 10.71 13.90
CA LYS A 232 12.49 10.50 13.87
C LYS A 232 11.98 10.22 12.45
N PHE A 233 12.50 10.94 11.46
CA PHE A 233 12.17 10.73 10.06
C PHE A 233 12.70 9.40 9.53
N LEU A 234 13.97 9.06 9.79
CA LEU A 234 14.55 7.78 9.39
C LEU A 234 13.80 6.59 9.99
N ARG A 235 13.42 6.69 11.27
CA ARG A 235 12.58 5.67 11.93
C ARG A 235 11.25 5.48 11.20
N ALA A 236 10.65 6.54 10.69
CA ALA A 236 9.41 6.44 9.91
C ALA A 236 9.62 5.66 8.60
N LEU A 237 10.68 5.99 7.86
CA LEU A 237 11.05 5.26 6.64
C LEU A 237 11.36 3.79 6.92
N TYR A 238 12.10 3.49 8.00
CA TYR A 238 12.38 2.10 8.37
C TYR A 238 11.12 1.30 8.66
N ILE A 239 10.14 1.88 9.35
CA ILE A 239 8.89 1.18 9.65
C ILE A 239 8.05 1.00 8.38
N GLN A 240 8.00 1.98 7.48
CA GLN A 240 7.32 1.83 6.18
C GLN A 240 7.92 0.69 5.37
N ILE A 241 9.25 0.61 5.32
CA ILE A 241 9.97 -0.40 4.55
C ILE A 241 9.83 -1.78 5.18
N PHE A 242 9.93 -1.86 6.51
CA PHE A 242 9.64 -3.08 7.24
C PHE A 242 8.22 -3.59 6.95
N MET A 243 7.23 -2.69 6.86
CA MET A 243 5.85 -3.07 6.53
C MET A 243 5.74 -3.62 5.10
N ILE A 244 6.48 -3.07 4.15
CA ILE A 244 6.55 -3.59 2.77
C ILE A 244 7.16 -5.00 2.78
N PHE A 245 8.29 -5.20 3.47
CA PHE A 245 8.91 -6.52 3.61
C PHE A 245 8.02 -7.52 4.34
N LEU A 246 7.22 -7.10 5.30
CA LEU A 246 6.29 -7.99 6.00
C LEU A 246 5.16 -8.48 5.08
N ASN A 247 4.55 -7.57 4.30
CA ASN A 247 3.50 -7.94 3.34
C ASN A 247 4.04 -8.80 2.18
N MET A 248 5.30 -8.60 1.78
CA MET A 248 5.92 -9.39 0.72
C MET A 248 6.57 -10.69 1.22
N GLY A 249 7.01 -10.70 2.48
CA GLY A 249 7.72 -11.83 3.08
C GLY A 249 6.85 -13.06 3.23
N ILE A 250 5.56 -12.91 3.55
CA ILE A 250 4.63 -14.04 3.66
C ILE A 250 4.44 -14.74 2.29
N PRO A 251 4.06 -14.03 1.20
CA PRO A 251 4.02 -14.61 -0.14
C PRO A 251 5.34 -15.26 -0.57
N LEU A 252 6.48 -14.59 -0.35
CA LEU A 252 7.79 -15.12 -0.72
C LEU A 252 8.17 -16.37 0.06
N PHE A 253 7.86 -16.42 1.36
CA PHE A 253 8.05 -17.62 2.17
C PHE A 253 7.18 -18.78 1.66
N TYR A 254 5.91 -18.50 1.37
CA TYR A 254 5.02 -19.50 0.77
C TYR A 254 5.58 -20.02 -0.56
N LEU A 255 6.09 -19.16 -1.45
CA LEU A 255 6.76 -19.58 -2.68
C LEU A 255 8.00 -20.43 -2.43
N GLY A 256 8.82 -20.04 -1.45
CA GLY A 256 10.01 -20.78 -1.03
C GLY A 256 9.72 -22.18 -0.50
N VAL A 257 8.48 -22.47 -0.11
CA VAL A 257 8.02 -23.82 0.27
C VAL A 257 7.25 -24.48 -0.88
N ALA A 258 6.30 -23.78 -1.49
CA ALA A 258 5.44 -24.32 -2.54
C ALA A 258 6.23 -24.84 -3.74
N VAL A 259 7.27 -24.12 -4.14
CA VAL A 259 8.02 -24.44 -5.36
C VAL A 259 8.96 -25.64 -5.16
N PRO A 260 9.86 -25.68 -4.16
CA PRO A 260 10.77 -26.82 -4.03
C PRO A 260 10.06 -28.14 -3.73
N PHE A 261 8.90 -28.08 -3.08
CA PHE A 261 8.12 -29.27 -2.70
C PHE A 261 6.99 -29.59 -3.70
N ASN A 262 6.87 -28.84 -4.81
CA ASN A 262 5.75 -28.95 -5.77
C ASN A 262 4.37 -28.95 -5.08
N TYR A 263 4.23 -28.16 -4.01
CA TYR A 263 3.03 -28.08 -3.21
C TYR A 263 2.06 -27.05 -3.79
N TYR A 264 0.95 -27.53 -4.35
CA TYR A 264 -0.13 -26.70 -4.88
C TYR A 264 -1.29 -26.58 -3.89
N ASN A 265 -1.70 -25.34 -3.62
CA ASN A 265 -2.94 -25.07 -2.89
C ASN A 265 -3.53 -23.73 -3.36
N GLN A 266 -4.66 -23.78 -4.08
CA GLN A 266 -5.23 -22.57 -4.65
C GLN A 266 -5.77 -21.57 -3.62
N ALA A 267 -6.30 -22.05 -2.49
CA ALA A 267 -6.71 -21.13 -1.42
C ALA A 267 -5.49 -20.41 -0.82
N ALA A 268 -4.37 -21.12 -0.64
CA ALA A 268 -3.12 -20.52 -0.18
C ALA A 268 -2.56 -19.52 -1.20
N ASN A 269 -2.59 -19.85 -2.50
CA ASN A 269 -2.24 -18.92 -3.59
C ASN A 269 -3.05 -17.64 -3.52
N ASN A 270 -4.38 -17.77 -3.45
CA ASN A 270 -5.30 -16.63 -3.38
C ASN A 270 -5.04 -15.77 -2.13
N ILE A 271 -4.88 -16.39 -0.95
CA ILE A 271 -4.60 -15.68 0.31
C ILE A 271 -3.25 -14.97 0.26
N CYS A 272 -2.19 -15.63 -0.21
CA CYS A 272 -0.87 -15.01 -0.36
C CYS A 272 -0.95 -13.82 -1.32
N PHE A 273 -1.67 -13.95 -2.42
CA PHE A 273 -1.83 -12.86 -3.36
C PHE A 273 -2.64 -11.68 -2.79
N ILE A 274 -3.68 -11.95 -1.99
CA ILE A 274 -4.40 -10.93 -1.24
C ILE A 274 -3.46 -10.20 -0.28
N ILE A 275 -2.65 -10.92 0.51
CA ILE A 275 -1.67 -10.32 1.42
C ILE A 275 -0.67 -9.43 0.65
N TYR A 276 -0.15 -9.91 -0.47
CA TYR A 276 0.72 -9.14 -1.35
C TYR A 276 0.06 -7.83 -1.82
N SER A 277 -1.21 -7.88 -2.20
CA SER A 277 -1.96 -6.71 -2.67
C SER A 277 -2.22 -5.64 -1.59
N LEU A 278 -2.04 -5.97 -0.29
CA LEU A 278 -2.24 -5.04 0.82
C LEU A 278 -1.00 -4.17 1.13
N HIS A 279 0.11 -4.34 0.41
CA HIS A 279 1.36 -3.67 0.72
C HIS A 279 1.27 -2.13 0.61
N GLY A 280 0.68 -1.57 -0.45
CA GLY A 280 0.59 -0.11 -0.62
C GLY A 280 -0.46 0.53 0.27
N LEU A 281 -1.58 -0.17 0.52
CA LEU A 281 -2.55 0.20 1.56
C LEU A 281 -1.88 0.30 2.94
N SER A 282 -1.17 -0.76 3.34
CA SER A 282 -0.42 -0.82 4.60
C SER A 282 0.62 0.30 4.69
N SER A 283 1.38 0.53 3.62
CA SER A 283 2.37 1.60 3.54
C SER A 283 1.74 2.99 3.73
N THR A 284 0.57 3.23 3.13
CA THR A 284 -0.16 4.50 3.25
C THR A 284 -0.66 4.72 4.68
N ILE A 285 -1.24 3.70 5.32
CA ILE A 285 -1.69 3.78 6.72
C ILE A 285 -0.52 4.10 7.64
N VAL A 286 0.59 3.35 7.49
CA VAL A 286 1.81 3.53 8.27
C VAL A 286 2.40 4.93 8.08
N MET A 287 2.44 5.44 6.84
CA MET A 287 2.87 6.80 6.53
C MET A 287 2.09 7.83 7.33
N VAL A 288 0.76 7.79 7.24
CA VAL A 288 -0.13 8.75 7.90
C VAL A 288 0.04 8.68 9.41
N TRP A 289 0.14 7.48 9.97
CA TRP A 289 0.18 7.28 11.41
C TRP A 289 1.51 7.73 12.04
N ILE A 290 2.64 7.46 11.38
CA ILE A 290 3.96 7.75 11.96
C ILE A 290 4.32 9.22 11.82
N HIS A 291 3.97 9.86 10.71
CA HIS A 291 4.29 11.27 10.50
C HIS A 291 3.36 12.16 11.31
N LYS A 292 3.89 12.76 12.39
CA LYS A 292 3.14 13.68 13.27
C LYS A 292 2.31 14.72 12.51
N PRO A 293 2.83 15.42 11.48
CA PRO A 293 2.04 16.40 10.73
C PRO A 293 0.80 15.80 10.04
N TYR A 294 0.85 14.52 9.68
CA TYR A 294 -0.22 13.83 8.95
C TYR A 294 -1.28 13.30 9.91
N ARG A 295 -0.88 12.57 10.98
CA ARG A 295 -1.83 12.07 11.99
C ARG A 295 -2.57 13.21 12.71
N MET A 296 -1.94 14.37 12.89
CA MET A 296 -2.61 15.55 13.46
C MET A 296 -3.80 16.02 12.60
N VAL A 297 -3.82 15.73 11.30
CA VAL A 297 -5.00 16.02 10.47
C VAL A 297 -6.18 15.17 10.92
N ILE A 298 -5.94 13.89 11.17
CA ILE A 298 -6.94 12.94 11.65
C ILE A 298 -7.40 13.31 13.06
N GLU A 299 -6.46 13.57 13.98
CA GLU A 299 -6.76 14.00 15.37
C GLU A 299 -7.65 15.25 15.37
N ASN A 300 -7.30 16.28 14.59
CA ASN A 300 -8.09 17.50 14.49
C ASN A 300 -9.49 17.30 13.88
N LEU A 301 -9.64 16.35 12.94
CA LEU A 301 -10.96 16.01 12.38
C LEU A 301 -11.85 15.33 13.43
N PHE A 302 -11.28 14.43 14.23
CA PHE A 302 -12.00 13.78 15.33
C PHE A 302 -12.38 14.77 16.43
N ASP A 303 -11.48 15.68 16.81
CA ASP A 303 -11.75 16.70 17.83
C ASP A 303 -12.87 17.66 17.38
N ARG A 304 -12.82 18.14 16.14
CA ARG A 304 -13.90 18.96 15.56
C ARG A 304 -15.23 18.20 15.50
N GLY A 305 -15.20 16.91 15.17
CA GLY A 305 -16.39 16.05 15.18
C GLY A 305 -16.98 15.89 16.58
N ARG A 306 -16.12 15.71 17.59
CA ARG A 306 -16.52 15.61 19.01
C ARG A 306 -17.11 16.92 19.51
N SER A 307 -16.47 18.07 19.26
CA SER A 307 -16.99 19.38 19.63
C SER A 307 -18.34 19.69 18.97
N ARG A 308 -18.52 19.37 17.68
CA ARG A 308 -19.81 19.52 16.99
C ARG A 308 -20.92 18.65 17.58
N ARG A 309 -20.62 17.38 17.91
CA ARG A 309 -21.59 16.47 18.55
C ARG A 309 -22.01 16.97 19.93
N MET A 310 -21.06 17.45 20.74
CA MET A 310 -21.36 18.02 22.07
C MET A 310 -22.22 19.28 21.95
N SER A 311 -21.91 20.17 21.01
CA SER A 311 -22.71 21.38 20.74
C SER A 311 -24.15 21.03 20.33
N ASN A 312 -24.32 20.10 19.38
CA ASN A 312 -25.66 19.66 18.94
C ASN A 312 -26.45 18.96 20.05
N ALA A 313 -25.80 18.19 20.93
CA ALA A 313 -26.43 17.56 22.07
C ALA A 313 -26.90 18.60 23.11
N GLY A 314 -26.06 19.60 23.39
CA GLY A 314 -26.44 20.73 24.26
C GLY A 314 -27.62 21.52 23.70
N GLN A 315 -27.62 21.80 22.40
CA GLN A 315 -28.72 22.51 21.74
C GLN A 315 -30.03 21.71 21.75
N ARG A 316 -29.99 20.39 21.51
CA ARG A 316 -31.16 19.51 21.63
C ARG A 316 -31.71 19.46 23.06
N LYS A 317 -30.83 19.43 24.07
CA LYS A 317 -31.23 19.43 25.48
C LYS A 317 -31.91 20.76 25.86
N SER A 318 -31.34 21.88 25.45
CA SER A 318 -31.93 23.21 25.66
C SER A 318 -33.30 23.37 24.98
N ILE A 319 -33.46 22.88 23.73
CA ILE A 319 -34.76 22.88 23.04
C ILE A 319 -35.78 21.97 23.77
N GLY A 320 -35.34 20.82 24.28
CA GLY A 320 -36.16 19.92 25.07
C GLY A 320 -36.64 20.57 26.37
N GLU A 321 -35.74 21.20 27.13
CA GLU A 321 -36.06 21.94 28.35
C GLU A 321 -37.02 23.10 28.08
N MET A 322 -36.81 23.87 27.00
CA MET A 322 -37.69 24.96 26.58
C MET A 322 -39.11 24.48 26.22
N LYS A 323 -39.23 23.34 25.54
CA LYS A 323 -40.55 22.73 25.24
C LYS A 323 -41.25 22.25 26.51
N THR A 324 -40.50 21.67 27.45
CA THR A 324 -41.05 21.22 28.73
C THR A 324 -41.54 22.40 29.56
N THR A 325 -40.76 23.49 29.67
CA THR A 325 -41.19 24.69 30.41
C THR A 325 -42.39 25.38 29.76
N LEU A 326 -42.46 25.44 28.43
CA LEU A 326 -43.65 25.93 27.70
C LEU A 326 -44.89 25.05 27.94
N ASN A 327 -44.73 23.72 27.98
CA ASN A 327 -45.84 22.83 28.28
C ASN A 327 -46.33 22.99 29.73
N VAL A 328 -45.43 23.07 30.71
CA VAL A 328 -45.78 23.26 32.13
C VAL A 328 -46.48 24.61 32.34
N SER A 329 -45.98 25.68 31.72
CA SER A 329 -46.62 27.01 31.79
C SER A 329 -48.02 27.01 31.15
N ASN A 330 -48.19 26.37 29.98
CA ASN A 330 -49.51 26.22 29.36
C ASN A 330 -50.50 25.40 30.22
N VAL A 331 -50.04 24.35 30.89
CA VAL A 331 -50.86 23.57 31.84
C VAL A 331 -51.26 24.42 33.06
N ASN A 332 -50.32 25.17 33.63
CA ASN A 332 -50.60 26.05 34.76
C ASN A 332 -51.60 27.17 34.41
N ILE A 333 -51.49 27.75 33.21
CA ILE A 333 -52.45 28.76 32.72
C ILE A 333 -53.85 28.15 32.59
N ARG A 334 -53.97 26.93 32.03
CA ARG A 334 -55.28 26.23 31.94
C ARG A 334 -55.86 25.91 33.31
N LEU A 335 -55.03 25.51 34.28
CA LEU A 335 -55.47 25.27 35.65
C LEU A 335 -55.96 26.55 36.34
N GLN A 336 -55.22 27.67 36.23
CA GLN A 336 -55.68 28.96 36.75
C GLN A 336 -56.99 29.43 36.10
N TYR A 337 -57.13 29.23 34.79
CA TYR A 337 -58.37 29.59 34.08
C TYR A 337 -59.56 28.75 34.57
N ASN A 338 -59.38 27.44 34.76
CA ASN A 338 -60.41 26.56 35.29
C ASN A 338 -60.77 26.88 36.76
N VAL A 339 -59.79 27.21 37.61
CA VAL A 339 -60.04 27.61 39.01
C VAL A 339 -60.80 28.94 39.07
N ASN A 340 -60.46 29.91 38.22
CA ASN A 340 -61.18 31.19 38.15
C ASN A 340 -62.62 31.03 37.63
N ILE A 341 -62.90 30.07 36.74
CA ILE A 341 -64.28 29.78 36.30
C ILE A 341 -65.09 29.17 37.46
N VAL A 342 -64.50 28.26 38.24
CA VAL A 342 -65.20 27.63 39.38
C VAL A 342 -65.53 28.65 40.47
N ASN A 343 -64.65 29.64 40.71
CA ASN A 343 -64.88 30.71 41.70
C ASN A 343 -65.89 31.79 41.27
N VAL A 344 -66.40 31.76 40.03
CA VAL A 344 -67.44 32.69 39.55
C VAL A 344 -68.82 32.01 39.50
N VAL A 345 -68.89 30.69 39.74
CA VAL A 345 -70.12 29.86 39.65
C VAL A 345 -70.60 29.38 41.03
N ILE A 346 -69.95 29.82 42.11
CA ILE A 346 -70.39 29.65 43.51
C ILE A 346 -70.55 31.05 44.10
#